data_AF-A0A2A3TA29-F1
#
_entry.id   AF-A0A2A3TA29-F1
#
_cell.length_a   1.000
_cell.length_b   1.000
_cell.length_c   1.000
_cell.angle_alpha   90.00
_cell.angle_beta   90.00
_cell.angle_gamma   90.00
#
_symmetry.space_group_name_H-M   'P 1'
#
loop_
_entity.id
_entity.type
_entity.pdbx_description
1 polymer ?
#
loop_
_entity_poly.entity_id
_entity_poly.type
_entity_poly.pdbx_seq_one_letter_code
_entity_poly.pdbx_strand_id
1 'polypeptide(L)'
;MGLFDKFKKFDEFGYDKDGYDKDGYDKDEYNKKGYNKEGYDLDGYNKKGYNKNGYDEDGYNKEEYNKKGYNKKGYNKKGYNKKGYNKEGYDNHGFYLDGIHIDTRINFDKDGYNKKGYNKNGYNKKGYNKKGYNKEGYDLDGYNKKGYNKEGYDLDGYNKKGYNKDGYNKEAYDGNGYDCNGYDRNGYDSYGYDLDGYDSIGYNKEEYDRLGYDHLGYNKDGYNKEGYNKFNQNKIEVKND
;
A
#
# COMPACT_ATOMS: atom_id res chain seq x y z
N MET A 1 26.63 -57.38 69.32
CA MET A 1 26.31 -55.98 68.97
C MET A 1 26.05 -55.91 67.47
N GLY A 2 24.81 -55.60 67.11
CA GLY A 2 24.33 -55.14 65.80
C GLY A 2 24.88 -55.76 64.52
N LEU A 3 24.27 -56.86 64.05
CA LEU A 3 24.15 -57.13 62.61
C LEU A 3 23.10 -56.15 62.04
N PHE A 4 23.48 -54.93 61.64
CA PHE A 4 22.59 -54.05 60.89
C PHE A 4 23.42 -53.00 60.13
N ASP A 5 24.04 -53.40 59.02
CA ASP A 5 24.43 -52.47 57.96
C ASP A 5 24.26 -53.14 56.60
N LYS A 6 23.02 -53.61 56.36
CA LYS A 6 22.61 -54.15 55.07
C LYS A 6 22.32 -52.96 54.15
N PHE A 7 23.34 -52.58 53.37
CA PHE A 7 23.26 -51.78 52.15
C PHE A 7 22.55 -50.42 52.30
N LYS A 8 23.31 -49.36 52.63
CA LYS A 8 22.94 -48.01 52.17
C LYS A 8 22.83 -48.06 50.64
N LYS A 9 21.59 -48.17 50.15
CA LYS A 9 21.26 -48.23 48.72
C LYS A 9 21.52 -46.89 48.03
N PHE A 10 21.61 -45.83 48.81
CA PHE A 10 21.86 -44.45 48.40
C PHE A 10 22.93 -43.82 49.30
N ASP A 11 23.72 -42.90 48.74
CA ASP A 11 24.74 -42.11 49.43
C ASP A 11 24.12 -41.04 50.35
N GLU A 12 24.96 -40.23 50.99
CA GLU A 12 24.53 -39.14 51.88
C GLU A 12 23.73 -38.04 51.14
N PHE A 13 23.89 -37.95 49.82
CA PHE A 13 23.19 -37.01 48.96
C PHE A 13 21.91 -37.63 48.33
N GLY A 14 21.60 -38.89 48.62
CA GLY A 14 20.40 -39.57 48.16
C GLY A 14 20.53 -40.26 46.79
N TYR A 15 21.75 -40.50 46.28
CA TYR A 15 22.01 -41.12 44.98
C TYR A 15 22.54 -42.56 45.12
N ASP A 16 22.13 -43.45 44.22
CA ASP A 16 22.61 -44.83 44.16
C ASP A 16 24.07 -44.90 43.67
N LYS A 17 24.64 -46.11 43.61
CA LYS A 17 26.01 -46.31 43.12
C LYS A 17 26.20 -45.91 41.65
N ASP A 18 25.12 -45.85 40.88
CA ASP A 18 25.13 -45.42 39.49
C ASP A 18 24.94 -43.90 39.38
N GLY A 19 24.73 -43.19 40.49
CA GLY A 19 24.56 -41.73 40.54
C GLY A 19 23.12 -41.24 40.37
N TYR A 20 22.10 -42.10 40.60
CA TYR A 20 20.68 -41.75 40.43
C TYR A 20 19.91 -41.72 41.74
N ASP A 21 19.03 -40.73 41.90
CA ASP A 21 18.16 -40.60 43.06
C ASP A 21 17.10 -41.72 43.12
N LYS A 22 16.29 -41.71 44.18
CA LYS A 22 15.19 -42.67 44.36
C LYS A 22 14.15 -42.64 43.23
N ASP A 23 14.04 -41.52 42.52
CA ASP A 23 13.10 -41.31 41.42
C ASP A 23 13.74 -41.65 40.05
N GLY A 24 15.02 -42.03 40.06
CA GLY A 24 15.79 -42.50 38.91
C GLY A 24 16.46 -41.41 38.10
N TYR A 25 16.72 -40.23 38.68
CA TYR A 25 17.36 -39.07 38.04
C TYR A 25 18.73 -38.77 38.63
N ASP A 26 19.68 -38.39 37.79
CA ASP A 26 21.00 -37.94 38.21
C ASP A 26 20.98 -36.52 38.81
N LYS A 27 22.15 -36.01 39.18
CA LYS A 27 22.30 -34.66 39.77
C LYS A 27 21.90 -33.53 38.82
N ASP A 28 21.90 -33.79 37.51
CA ASP A 28 21.50 -32.83 36.48
C ASP A 28 20.01 -32.99 36.11
N GLU A 29 19.27 -33.79 36.89
CA GLU A 29 17.85 -34.12 36.71
C GLU A 29 17.52 -34.95 35.46
N TYR A 30 18.45 -35.78 34.96
CA TYR A 30 18.24 -36.68 33.83
C TYR A 30 18.17 -38.15 34.26
N ASN A 31 17.26 -38.91 33.67
CA ASN A 31 17.15 -40.34 33.94
C ASN A 31 18.25 -41.16 33.22
N LYS A 32 18.34 -42.47 33.49
CA LYS A 32 19.30 -43.38 32.83
C LYS A 32 19.23 -43.40 31.29
N LYS A 33 18.16 -42.86 30.69
CA LYS A 33 18.00 -42.73 29.24
C LYS A 33 18.36 -41.33 28.73
N GLY A 34 18.85 -40.45 29.59
CA GLY A 34 19.24 -39.07 29.27
C GLY A 34 18.08 -38.11 29.13
N TYR A 35 16.90 -38.37 29.71
CA TYR A 35 15.75 -37.45 29.65
C TYR A 35 15.40 -36.88 31.02
N ASN A 36 15.10 -35.58 31.05
CA ASN A 36 14.63 -34.89 32.24
C ASN A 36 13.20 -35.30 32.62
N LYS A 37 12.70 -34.76 33.74
CA LYS A 37 11.33 -35.03 34.24
C LYS A 37 10.22 -34.65 33.26
N GLU A 38 10.48 -33.70 32.36
CA GLU A 38 9.56 -33.31 31.30
C GLU A 38 9.68 -34.17 30.04
N GLY A 39 10.63 -35.11 30.01
CA GLY A 39 10.84 -36.05 28.91
C GLY A 39 11.70 -35.50 27.76
N TYR A 40 12.52 -34.49 28.01
CA TYR A 40 13.46 -33.90 27.05
C TYR A 40 14.90 -34.24 27.39
N ASP A 41 15.72 -34.50 26.38
CA ASP A 41 17.16 -34.70 26.53
C ASP A 41 17.91 -33.38 26.79
N LEU A 42 19.22 -33.47 26.95
CA LEU A 42 20.09 -32.32 27.22
C LEU A 42 20.02 -31.26 26.11
N ASP A 43 19.79 -31.69 24.88
CA ASP A 43 19.63 -30.82 23.71
C ASP A 43 18.19 -30.26 23.60
N GLY A 44 17.30 -30.66 24.50
CA GLY A 44 15.94 -30.16 24.61
C GLY A 44 14.93 -30.86 23.69
N TYR A 45 15.23 -32.08 23.23
CA TYR A 45 14.36 -32.89 22.36
C TYR A 45 13.75 -34.06 23.11
N ASN A 46 12.49 -34.35 22.83
CA ASN A 46 11.84 -35.53 23.37
C ASN A 46 12.33 -36.80 22.66
N LYS A 47 11.91 -37.98 23.15
CA LYS A 47 12.24 -39.27 22.54
C LYS A 47 11.86 -39.42 21.05
N LYS A 48 10.96 -38.59 20.54
CA LYS A 48 10.58 -38.55 19.12
C LYS A 48 11.43 -37.55 18.31
N GLY A 49 12.43 -36.93 18.91
CA GLY A 49 13.30 -35.94 18.29
C GLY A 49 12.67 -34.55 18.14
N TYR A 50 11.65 -34.19 18.93
CA TYR A 50 11.01 -32.88 18.85
C TYR A 50 11.20 -32.06 20.12
N ASN A 51 11.54 -30.78 19.96
CA ASN A 51 11.63 -29.84 21.06
C ASN A 51 10.25 -29.49 21.64
N LYS A 52 10.23 -28.67 22.71
CA LYS A 52 9.00 -28.20 23.37
C LYS A 52 8.00 -27.52 22.44
N ASN A 53 8.49 -26.89 21.36
CA ASN A 53 7.66 -26.25 20.35
C ASN A 53 7.17 -27.22 19.25
N GLY A 54 7.53 -28.50 19.33
CA GLY A 54 7.13 -29.53 18.39
C GLY A 54 7.92 -29.55 17.08
N TYR A 55 9.13 -29.00 17.06
CA TYR A 55 10.04 -29.00 15.90
C TYR A 55 11.23 -29.91 16.14
N ASP A 56 11.65 -30.61 15.10
CA ASP A 56 12.89 -31.39 15.07
C ASP A 56 14.13 -30.47 15.02
N GLU A 57 15.30 -31.09 15.03
CA GLU A 57 16.59 -30.41 14.97
C GLU A 57 16.76 -29.56 13.69
N ASP A 58 16.18 -30.02 12.58
CA ASP A 58 16.13 -29.29 11.30
C ASP A 58 15.10 -28.14 11.33
N GLY A 59 14.31 -28.00 12.39
CA GLY A 59 13.28 -26.98 12.55
C GLY A 59 11.95 -27.27 11.86
N TYR A 60 11.64 -28.54 11.59
CA TYR A 60 10.40 -29.02 10.99
C TYR A 60 9.50 -29.73 12.01
N ASN A 61 8.19 -29.52 11.89
CA ASN A 61 7.22 -30.21 12.70
C ASN A 61 6.98 -31.65 12.19
N LYS A 62 6.11 -32.39 12.88
CA LYS A 62 5.71 -33.76 12.50
C LYS A 62 5.06 -33.88 11.12
N GLU A 63 4.54 -32.80 10.57
CA GLU A 63 3.96 -32.76 9.23
C GLU A 63 5.00 -32.34 8.16
N GLU A 64 6.28 -32.29 8.52
CA GLU A 64 7.40 -31.85 7.67
C GLU A 64 7.33 -30.38 7.25
N TYR A 65 6.73 -29.50 8.06
CA TYR A 65 6.70 -28.05 7.81
C TYR A 65 7.50 -27.27 8.86
N ASN A 66 8.31 -26.32 8.40
CA ASN A 66 9.00 -25.41 9.31
C ASN A 66 8.04 -24.41 9.96
N LYS A 67 8.57 -23.59 10.89
CA LYS A 67 7.79 -22.55 11.60
C LYS A 67 7.13 -21.53 10.68
N LYS A 68 7.63 -21.34 9.45
CA LYS A 68 7.03 -20.46 8.44
C LYS A 68 5.96 -21.17 7.59
N GLY A 69 5.68 -22.44 7.86
CA GLY A 69 4.68 -23.24 7.15
C GLY A 69 5.14 -23.77 5.80
N TYR A 70 6.46 -23.93 5.57
CA TYR A 70 7.02 -24.48 4.33
C TYR A 70 7.72 -25.82 4.58
N ASN A 71 7.54 -26.77 3.67
CA ASN A 71 8.22 -28.05 3.71
C ASN A 71 9.69 -27.95 3.28
N LYS A 72 10.43 -29.06 3.37
CA LYS A 72 11.84 -29.14 2.95
C LYS A 72 12.06 -28.75 1.48
N LYS A 73 11.05 -28.91 0.63
CA LYS A 73 11.06 -28.49 -0.79
C LYS A 73 10.70 -27.00 -0.99
N GLY A 74 10.41 -26.27 0.08
CA GLY A 74 10.09 -24.84 0.05
C GLY A 74 8.65 -24.51 -0.31
N TYR A 75 7.71 -25.46 -0.22
CA TYR A 75 6.29 -25.27 -0.53
C TYR A 75 5.43 -25.32 0.73
N ASN A 76 4.39 -24.48 0.78
CA ASN A 76 3.39 -24.51 1.85
C ASN A 76 2.41 -25.68 1.67
N LYS A 77 1.51 -25.87 2.64
CA LYS A 77 0.46 -26.91 2.60
C LYS A 77 -0.43 -26.85 1.36
N LYS A 78 -0.60 -25.67 0.75
CA LYS A 78 -1.36 -25.47 -0.48
C LYS A 78 -0.53 -25.74 -1.74
N GLY A 79 0.73 -26.13 -1.61
CA GLY A 79 1.62 -26.43 -2.72
C GLY A 79 2.30 -25.21 -3.34
N TYR A 80 2.31 -24.05 -2.68
CA TYR A 80 2.92 -22.81 -3.21
C TYR A 80 4.20 -22.46 -2.47
N ASN A 81 5.21 -22.01 -3.21
CA ASN A 81 6.47 -21.51 -2.66
C ASN A 81 6.31 -20.12 -2.03
N LYS A 82 7.38 -19.59 -1.44
CA LYS A 82 7.39 -18.25 -0.82
C LYS A 82 7.01 -17.10 -1.75
N LYS A 83 7.17 -17.29 -3.06
CA LYS A 83 6.79 -16.31 -4.10
C LYS A 83 5.33 -16.49 -4.56
N GLY A 84 4.61 -17.46 -4.02
CA GLY A 84 3.21 -17.73 -4.35
C GLY A 84 3.00 -18.61 -5.58
N TYR A 85 4.02 -19.37 -6.04
CA TYR A 85 3.91 -20.24 -7.21
C TYR A 85 3.98 -21.72 -6.84
N ASN A 86 3.21 -22.54 -7.55
CA ASN A 86 3.25 -23.98 -7.45
C ASN A 86 4.53 -24.54 -8.10
N LYS A 87 4.69 -25.87 -8.07
CA LYS A 87 5.86 -26.56 -8.66
C LYS A 87 5.99 -26.37 -10.17
N GLU A 88 4.88 -26.09 -10.85
CA GLU A 88 4.81 -25.83 -12.29
C GLU A 88 5.02 -24.35 -12.63
N GLY A 89 5.21 -23.49 -11.62
CA GLY A 89 5.47 -22.06 -11.80
C GLY A 89 4.21 -21.20 -11.95
N TYR A 90 3.02 -21.72 -11.65
CA TYR A 90 1.76 -20.97 -11.68
C TYR A 90 1.37 -20.46 -10.29
N ASP A 91 0.82 -19.25 -10.24
CA ASP A 91 0.21 -18.73 -9.02
C ASP A 91 -1.18 -19.34 -8.77
N ASN A 92 -1.81 -18.92 -7.67
CA ASN A 92 -3.13 -19.41 -7.27
C ASN A 92 -4.28 -18.94 -8.18
N HIS A 93 -4.00 -18.08 -9.16
CA HIS A 93 -4.95 -17.63 -10.18
C HIS A 93 -4.60 -18.22 -11.56
N GLY A 94 -3.66 -19.17 -11.63
CA GLY A 94 -3.29 -19.85 -12.87
C GLY A 94 -2.35 -19.05 -13.78
N PHE A 95 -1.71 -17.98 -13.28
CA PHE A 95 -0.73 -17.21 -14.05
C PHE A 95 0.70 -17.66 -13.81
N TYR A 96 1.46 -17.80 -14.89
CA TYR A 96 2.91 -18.02 -14.83
C TYR A 96 3.66 -16.75 -14.41
N LEU A 97 4.99 -16.85 -14.25
CA LEU A 97 5.82 -15.73 -13.80
C LEU A 97 5.70 -14.49 -14.71
N ASP A 98 5.68 -14.71 -16.03
CA ASP A 98 5.52 -13.70 -17.09
C ASP A 98 4.09 -13.13 -17.21
N GLY A 99 3.14 -13.69 -16.44
CA GLY A 99 1.76 -13.27 -16.43
C GLY A 99 0.89 -13.90 -17.51
N ILE A 100 1.35 -14.95 -18.20
CA ILE A 100 0.51 -15.75 -19.11
C ILE A 100 -0.36 -16.71 -18.28
N HIS A 101 -1.66 -16.74 -18.58
CA HIS A 101 -2.63 -17.61 -17.91
C HIS A 101 -2.64 -19.01 -18.54
N ILE A 102 -2.72 -20.05 -17.71
CA ILE A 102 -2.64 -21.45 -18.10
C ILE A 102 -3.70 -21.85 -19.14
N ASP A 103 -4.93 -21.36 -19.00
CA ASP A 103 -6.03 -21.76 -19.87
C ASP A 103 -6.12 -20.96 -21.17
N THR A 104 -5.91 -19.64 -21.10
CA THR A 104 -6.17 -18.73 -22.22
C THR A 104 -4.92 -18.47 -23.05
N ARG A 105 -3.74 -18.82 -22.52
CA ARG A 105 -2.42 -18.62 -23.16
C ARG A 105 -2.12 -17.16 -23.51
N ILE A 106 -2.78 -16.22 -22.83
CA ILE A 106 -2.55 -14.78 -22.92
C ILE A 106 -2.45 -14.17 -21.51
N ASN A 107 -2.20 -12.86 -21.41
CA ASN A 107 -2.03 -12.16 -20.13
C ASN A 107 -3.30 -11.94 -19.30
N PHE A 108 -4.42 -12.57 -19.67
CA PHE A 108 -5.73 -12.43 -19.04
C PHE A 108 -6.34 -13.81 -18.78
N ASP A 109 -7.02 -13.97 -17.65
CA ASP A 109 -7.81 -15.16 -17.33
C ASP A 109 -9.08 -15.25 -18.19
N LYS A 110 -9.87 -16.30 -17.96
CA LYS A 110 -11.16 -16.52 -18.65
C LYS A 110 -12.18 -15.40 -18.40
N ASP A 111 -12.05 -14.69 -17.28
CA ASP A 111 -12.90 -13.57 -16.91
C ASP A 111 -12.39 -12.22 -17.48
N GLY A 112 -11.24 -12.24 -18.18
CA GLY A 112 -10.63 -11.08 -18.79
C GLY A 112 -9.81 -10.21 -17.85
N TYR A 113 -9.34 -10.73 -16.71
CA TYR A 113 -8.49 -10.04 -15.75
C TYR A 113 -7.05 -10.55 -15.81
N ASN A 114 -6.08 -9.66 -15.69
CA ASN A 114 -4.67 -10.04 -15.64
C ASN A 114 -4.28 -10.57 -14.26
N LYS A 115 -3.02 -11.02 -14.13
CA LYS A 115 -2.42 -11.48 -12.86
C LYS A 115 -2.58 -10.52 -11.67
N LYS A 116 -2.69 -9.21 -11.93
CA LYS A 116 -2.91 -8.18 -10.89
C LYS A 116 -4.39 -7.97 -10.58
N GLY A 117 -5.29 -8.70 -11.23
CA GLY A 117 -6.74 -8.62 -11.08
C GLY A 117 -7.37 -7.46 -11.84
N TYR A 118 -6.75 -6.92 -12.89
CA TYR A 118 -7.30 -5.82 -13.70
C TYR A 118 -7.61 -6.25 -15.12
N ASN A 119 -8.74 -5.80 -15.66
CA ASN A 119 -9.12 -6.01 -17.05
C ASN A 119 -8.27 -5.14 -18.00
N LYS A 120 -8.51 -5.28 -19.31
CA LYS A 120 -7.80 -4.51 -20.35
C LYS A 120 -7.91 -2.99 -20.20
N ASN A 121 -8.98 -2.50 -19.56
CA ASN A 121 -9.19 -1.07 -19.30
C ASN A 121 -8.57 -0.61 -17.96
N GLY A 122 -7.90 -1.51 -17.25
CA GLY A 122 -7.24 -1.21 -15.98
C GLY A 122 -8.15 -1.21 -14.75
N TYR A 123 -9.33 -1.84 -14.82
CA TYR A 123 -10.29 -1.93 -13.70
C TYR A 123 -10.40 -3.36 -13.15
N ASN A 124 -10.55 -3.49 -11.83
CA ASN A 124 -10.73 -4.76 -11.15
C ASN A 124 -12.18 -5.26 -11.25
N LYS A 125 -12.46 -6.45 -10.69
CA LYS A 125 -13.82 -7.05 -10.68
C LYS A 125 -14.88 -6.16 -10.02
N LYS A 126 -14.49 -5.22 -9.17
CA LYS A 126 -15.37 -4.24 -8.52
C LYS A 126 -15.49 -2.91 -9.30
N GLY A 127 -14.84 -2.80 -10.45
CA GLY A 127 -14.87 -1.60 -11.30
C GLY A 127 -13.88 -0.51 -10.92
N TYR A 128 -12.87 -0.79 -10.08
CA TYR A 128 -11.88 0.19 -9.62
C TYR A 128 -10.49 -0.05 -10.20
N ASN A 129 -9.78 1.03 -10.51
CA ASN A 129 -8.42 0.99 -11.02
C ASN A 129 -7.38 0.80 -9.91
N LYS A 130 -6.09 0.73 -10.29
CA LYS A 130 -4.99 0.54 -9.32
C LYS A 130 -4.88 1.63 -8.25
N LYS A 131 -5.33 2.84 -8.56
CA LYS A 131 -5.38 3.96 -7.61
C LYS A 131 -6.65 3.96 -6.75
N GLY A 132 -7.51 2.96 -6.92
CA GLY A 132 -8.74 2.82 -6.17
C GLY A 132 -9.93 3.56 -6.77
N TYR A 133 -9.83 4.17 -7.97
CA TYR A 133 -10.93 4.94 -8.58
C TYR A 133 -11.75 4.13 -9.58
N ASN A 134 -13.07 4.33 -9.56
CA ASN A 134 -13.97 3.79 -10.57
C ASN A 134 -13.92 4.61 -11.86
N LYS A 135 -14.71 4.21 -12.87
CA LYS A 135 -14.77 4.87 -14.18
C LYS A 135 -15.25 6.33 -14.11
N GLU A 136 -16.03 6.67 -13.09
CA GLU A 136 -16.56 8.02 -12.85
C GLU A 136 -15.62 8.90 -12.00
N GLY A 137 -14.54 8.32 -11.46
CA GLY A 137 -13.54 9.03 -10.67
C GLY A 137 -13.78 9.04 -9.16
N TYR A 138 -14.66 8.16 -8.65
CA TYR A 138 -14.85 7.93 -7.20
C TYR A 138 -13.95 6.81 -6.70
N ASP A 139 -13.30 6.98 -5.55
CA ASP A 139 -12.52 5.92 -4.94
C ASP A 139 -13.36 4.89 -4.18
N LEU A 140 -12.71 3.84 -3.69
CA LEU A 140 -13.34 2.70 -2.99
C LEU A 140 -14.05 3.12 -1.69
N ASP A 141 -13.52 4.11 -0.99
CA ASP A 141 -14.10 4.66 0.23
C ASP A 141 -15.28 5.59 -0.09
N GLY A 142 -15.45 5.94 -1.38
CA GLY A 142 -16.36 6.94 -1.92
C GLY A 142 -15.69 8.23 -2.42
N TYR A 143 -14.33 8.35 -2.33
CA TYR A 143 -13.40 9.52 -2.51
C TYR A 143 -13.70 10.17 -3.83
N ASN A 144 -14.48 11.24 -3.96
CA ASN A 144 -14.34 11.96 -5.23
C ASN A 144 -12.91 12.54 -5.29
N LYS A 145 -12.34 12.67 -6.48
CA LYS A 145 -10.99 13.24 -6.69
C LYS A 145 -10.84 14.70 -6.15
N LYS A 146 -11.92 15.29 -5.63
CA LYS A 146 -12.07 16.61 -5.00
C LYS A 146 -12.40 16.55 -3.49
N GLY A 147 -12.27 15.39 -2.83
CA GLY A 147 -12.22 15.27 -1.37
C GLY A 147 -13.53 15.05 -0.57
N TYR A 148 -14.55 14.33 -1.06
CA TYR A 148 -15.75 14.03 -0.24
C TYR A 148 -16.34 12.64 -0.39
N ASN A 149 -16.65 11.97 0.76
CA ASN A 149 -17.28 10.64 0.81
C ASN A 149 -18.35 10.41 1.85
N LYS A 150 -19.33 9.68 1.31
CA LYS A 150 -20.17 8.59 1.80
C LYS A 150 -21.02 8.78 3.05
N GLU A 151 -20.62 9.52 4.08
CA GLU A 151 -21.49 9.76 5.26
C GLU A 151 -21.26 11.13 5.92
N GLY A 152 -21.63 12.23 5.23
CA GLY A 152 -21.59 13.54 5.88
C GLY A 152 -22.01 14.70 4.99
N TYR A 153 -23.30 14.78 4.66
CA TYR A 153 -24.19 15.92 4.93
C TYR A 153 -25.54 15.61 4.26
N ASP A 154 -26.35 14.81 4.95
CA ASP A 154 -27.79 14.82 4.74
C ASP A 154 -28.35 16.18 5.18
N LEU A 155 -28.98 16.83 4.21
CA LEU A 155 -30.07 17.81 4.20
C LEU A 155 -30.39 18.74 5.39
N ASP A 156 -30.23 18.41 6.68
CA ASP A 156 -30.65 19.30 7.79
C ASP A 156 -29.98 18.85 9.10
N GLY A 157 -28.92 19.52 9.56
CA GLY A 157 -28.22 19.03 10.75
C GLY A 157 -27.04 19.85 11.25
N TYR A 158 -27.28 21.12 11.57
CA TYR A 158 -26.39 21.88 12.45
C TYR A 158 -26.28 21.22 13.86
N ASN A 159 -25.08 21.35 14.45
CA ASN A 159 -24.67 21.21 15.87
C ASN A 159 -24.21 19.81 16.35
N LYS A 160 -23.16 19.65 17.18
CA LYS A 160 -22.66 20.56 18.24
C LYS A 160 -21.25 20.12 18.69
N LYS A 161 -20.38 21.11 18.94
CA LYS A 161 -19.07 21.07 19.62
C LYS A 161 -17.88 20.61 18.77
N GLY A 162 -17.32 21.53 17.99
CA GLY A 162 -15.96 21.36 17.48
C GLY A 162 -15.42 22.49 16.61
N TYR A 163 -16.27 23.26 15.92
CA TYR A 163 -15.78 24.31 15.04
C TYR A 163 -16.41 25.65 15.40
N ASN A 164 -15.58 26.47 16.05
CA ASN A 164 -15.85 27.87 16.27
C ASN A 164 -15.92 28.58 14.92
N LYS A 165 -16.88 29.50 14.84
CA LYS A 165 -17.31 30.29 13.70
C LYS A 165 -16.25 31.26 13.13
N ASP A 166 -14.99 31.18 13.61
CA ASP A 166 -13.94 32.18 13.37
C ASP A 166 -12.61 31.57 12.86
N GLY A 167 -12.65 30.41 12.20
CA GLY A 167 -11.46 29.72 11.68
C GLY A 167 -11.15 29.93 10.19
N TYR A 168 -11.76 30.91 9.51
CA TYR A 168 -11.34 31.29 8.16
C TYR A 168 -9.99 32.02 8.26
N ASN A 169 -8.91 31.25 8.31
CA ASN A 169 -7.60 31.82 8.08
C ASN A 169 -7.54 32.23 6.60
N LYS A 170 -7.38 33.54 6.38
CA LYS A 170 -7.33 34.29 5.13
C LYS A 170 -6.21 33.84 4.15
N GLU A 171 -5.58 32.70 4.40
CA GLU A 171 -4.35 32.23 3.76
C GLU A 171 -4.39 30.73 3.41
N ALA A 172 -5.54 30.07 3.56
CA ALA A 172 -5.67 28.65 3.27
C ALA A 172 -6.06 28.41 1.80
N TYR A 173 -5.14 27.79 1.05
CA TYR A 173 -5.36 27.33 -0.33
C TYR A 173 -5.88 25.88 -0.34
N ASP A 174 -6.74 25.57 -1.31
CA ASP A 174 -7.32 24.25 -1.53
C ASP A 174 -6.27 23.22 -1.99
N GLY A 175 -6.67 21.96 -2.15
CA GLY A 175 -5.77 20.89 -2.59
C GLY A 175 -5.20 21.05 -4.01
N ASN A 176 -5.72 22.01 -4.79
CA ASN A 176 -5.20 22.41 -6.10
C ASN A 176 -4.37 23.70 -6.03
N GLY A 177 -4.22 24.28 -4.84
CA GLY A 177 -3.44 25.49 -4.61
C GLY A 177 -4.20 26.81 -4.78
N TYR A 178 -5.54 26.81 -4.76
CA TYR A 178 -6.42 27.98 -4.97
C TYR A 178 -7.14 28.44 -3.69
N ASP A 179 -7.28 29.75 -3.50
CA ASP A 179 -7.94 30.36 -2.35
C ASP A 179 -9.48 30.28 -2.44
N CYS A 180 -10.19 30.85 -1.46
CA CYS A 180 -11.65 30.87 -1.43
C CYS A 180 -12.30 31.68 -2.57
N ASN A 181 -11.53 32.49 -3.30
CA ASN A 181 -11.98 33.24 -4.46
C ASN A 181 -11.62 32.53 -5.77
N GLY A 182 -10.95 31.36 -5.70
CA GLY A 182 -10.56 30.57 -6.85
C GLY A 182 -9.24 30.99 -7.49
N TYR A 183 -8.37 31.70 -6.78
CA TYR A 183 -7.07 32.16 -7.27
C TYR A 183 -5.90 31.43 -6.61
N ASP A 184 -4.89 31.07 -7.39
CA ASP A 184 -3.69 30.42 -6.90
C ASP A 184 -2.81 31.38 -6.08
N ARG A 185 -1.70 30.88 -5.55
CA ARG A 185 -0.74 31.71 -4.78
C ARG A 185 -0.16 32.89 -5.56
N ASN A 186 -0.23 32.86 -6.88
CA ASN A 186 0.25 33.92 -7.76
C ASN A 186 -0.89 34.85 -8.22
N GLY A 187 -2.13 34.61 -7.77
CA GLY A 187 -3.29 35.43 -8.07
C GLY A 187 -3.99 35.07 -9.38
N TYR A 188 -3.80 33.86 -9.93
CA TYR A 188 -4.42 33.41 -11.18
C TYR A 188 -5.45 32.31 -10.95
N ASP A 189 -6.54 32.32 -11.71
CA ASP A 189 -7.59 31.33 -11.65
C ASP A 189 -7.20 30.00 -12.32
N SER A 190 -8.10 29.02 -12.31
CA SER A 190 -7.85 27.71 -12.94
C SER A 190 -7.63 27.76 -14.47
N TYR A 191 -7.91 28.90 -15.10
CA TYR A 191 -7.69 29.15 -16.51
C TYR A 191 -6.43 29.99 -16.77
N GLY A 192 -5.72 30.39 -15.71
CA GLY A 192 -4.48 31.16 -15.77
C GLY A 192 -4.67 32.68 -15.86
N TYR A 193 -5.85 33.21 -15.50
CA TYR A 193 -6.15 34.64 -15.55
C TYR A 193 -6.26 35.26 -14.14
N ASP A 194 -5.75 36.47 -14.00
CA ASP A 194 -5.87 37.25 -12.77
C ASP A 194 -7.30 37.80 -12.57
N LEU A 195 -7.53 38.51 -11.46
CA LEU A 195 -8.82 39.13 -11.14
C LEU A 195 -9.31 40.11 -12.24
N ASP A 196 -8.38 40.71 -12.98
CA ASP A 196 -8.67 41.64 -14.07
C ASP A 196 -8.87 40.92 -15.42
N GLY A 197 -8.71 39.59 -15.46
CA GLY A 197 -8.89 38.77 -16.66
C GLY A 197 -7.66 38.70 -17.58
N TYR A 198 -6.46 38.95 -17.07
CA TYR A 198 -5.21 38.88 -17.84
C TYR A 198 -4.34 37.71 -17.39
N ASP A 199 -3.70 37.05 -18.35
CA ASP A 199 -2.79 35.96 -18.09
C ASP A 199 -1.45 36.44 -17.51
N SER A 200 -0.59 35.50 -17.16
CA SER A 200 0.73 35.77 -16.59
C SER A 200 1.69 36.59 -17.49
N ILE A 201 1.37 36.76 -18.77
CA ILE A 201 2.12 37.60 -19.71
C ILE A 201 1.39 38.89 -20.08
N GLY A 202 0.24 39.16 -19.44
CA GLY A 202 -0.47 40.43 -19.51
C GLY A 202 -1.53 40.52 -20.61
N TYR A 203 -1.97 39.39 -21.16
CA TYR A 203 -2.97 39.34 -22.24
C TYR A 203 -4.28 38.71 -21.75
N ASN A 204 -5.40 39.26 -22.22
CA ASN A 204 -6.70 38.70 -21.94
C ASN A 204 -7.01 37.49 -22.85
N LYS A 205 -8.17 36.87 -22.65
CA LYS A 205 -8.61 35.72 -23.45
C LYS A 205 -8.79 36.00 -24.94
N GLU A 206 -8.93 37.27 -25.33
CA GLU A 206 -8.97 37.70 -26.73
C GLU A 206 -7.56 38.03 -27.28
N GLU A 207 -6.49 37.68 -26.55
CA GLU A 207 -5.09 37.94 -26.90
C GLU A 207 -4.72 39.42 -26.98
N TYR A 208 -5.42 40.29 -26.25
CA TYR A 208 -5.10 41.72 -26.15
C TYR A 208 -4.52 42.09 -24.77
N ASP A 209 -3.48 42.93 -24.79
CA ASP A 209 -2.90 43.51 -23.60
C ASP A 209 -3.85 44.51 -22.92
N ARG A 210 -3.44 45.02 -21.75
CA ARG A 210 -4.21 46.03 -20.99
C ARG A 210 -4.41 47.36 -21.74
N LEU A 211 -3.66 47.59 -22.81
CA LEU A 211 -3.77 48.76 -23.67
C LEU A 211 -4.63 48.47 -24.93
N GLY A 212 -5.11 47.24 -25.09
CA GLY A 212 -5.95 46.80 -26.19
C GLY A 212 -5.18 46.41 -27.46
N TYR A 213 -3.91 46.03 -27.36
CA TYR A 213 -3.08 45.60 -28.49
C TYR A 213 -2.75 44.10 -28.40
N ASP A 214 -2.77 43.44 -29.55
CA ASP A 214 -2.40 42.05 -29.67
C ASP A 214 -0.89 41.85 -29.52
N HIS A 215 -0.45 40.58 -29.54
CA HIS A 215 0.97 40.24 -29.44
C HIS A 215 1.83 40.76 -30.62
N LEU A 216 1.21 41.27 -31.69
CA LEU A 216 1.86 41.91 -32.83
C LEU A 216 1.84 43.45 -32.73
N GLY A 217 1.23 43.99 -31.67
CA GLY A 217 1.11 45.42 -31.42
C GLY A 217 -0.03 46.10 -32.16
N TYR A 218 -1.05 45.36 -32.61
CA TYR A 218 -2.23 45.89 -33.30
C TYR A 218 -3.49 45.81 -32.44
N ASN A 219 -4.32 46.85 -32.47
CA ASN A 219 -5.61 46.83 -31.80
C ASN A 219 -6.64 45.98 -32.57
N LYS A 220 -7.84 45.86 -32.02
CA LYS A 220 -8.95 45.10 -32.64
C LYS A 220 -9.36 45.59 -34.04
N ASP A 221 -9.05 46.85 -34.37
CA ASP A 221 -9.27 47.42 -35.70
C ASP A 221 -8.11 47.11 -36.68
N GLY A 222 -7.05 46.44 -36.22
CA GLY A 222 -5.87 46.09 -37.01
C GLY A 222 -4.85 47.21 -37.16
N TYR A 223 -4.83 48.19 -36.24
CA TYR A 223 -3.90 49.33 -36.27
C TYR A 223 -2.95 49.34 -35.06
N ASN A 224 -1.69 49.66 -35.31
CA ASN A 224 -0.71 49.83 -34.26
C ASN A 224 -0.91 51.15 -33.49
N LYS A 225 -0.14 51.35 -32.43
CA LYS A 225 -0.21 52.56 -31.59
C LYS A 225 0.03 53.86 -32.36
N GLU A 226 0.72 53.79 -33.50
CA GLU A 226 1.01 54.92 -34.39
C GLU A 226 -0.09 55.13 -35.46
N GLY A 227 -1.11 54.27 -35.50
CA GLY A 227 -2.24 54.36 -36.42
C GLY A 227 -2.04 53.70 -37.79
N TYR A 228 -1.04 52.83 -37.94
CA TYR A 228 -0.76 52.09 -39.17
C TYR A 228 -1.25 50.65 -39.11
N ASN A 229 -1.81 50.15 -40.21
CA ASN A 229 -2.16 48.75 -40.34
C ASN A 229 -0.94 47.90 -40.74
N LYS A 230 -1.11 46.57 -40.76
CA LYS A 230 -0.06 45.61 -41.15
C LYS A 230 0.49 45.75 -42.59
N PHE A 231 -0.11 46.61 -43.40
CA PHE A 231 0.33 46.98 -44.75
C PHE A 231 0.95 48.38 -44.81
N ASN A 232 1.24 48.98 -43.65
CA ASN A 232 1.81 50.31 -43.48
C ASN A 232 0.92 51.46 -43.99
N GLN A 233 -0.40 51.25 -44.01
CA GLN A 233 -1.39 52.28 -44.39
C GLN A 233 -1.96 52.97 -43.15
N ASN A 234 -2.11 54.29 -43.20
CA ASN A 234 -2.60 55.07 -42.07
C ASN A 234 -4.13 55.02 -41.94
N LYS A 235 -4.65 54.91 -40.72
CA LYS A 235 -6.10 54.91 -40.40
C LYS A 235 -6.85 56.13 -40.96
N ILE A 236 -6.16 57.24 -41.22
CA ILE A 236 -6.74 58.50 -41.73
C ILE A 236 -6.92 58.47 -43.26
N GLU A 237 -6.11 57.70 -44.01
CA GLU A 237 -6.18 57.66 -45.48
C GLU A 237 -7.35 56.81 -46.01
N VAL A 238 -7.81 55.83 -45.22
CA VAL A 238 -8.87 54.87 -45.62
C VAL A 238 -10.29 55.46 -45.52
N LYS A 239 -10.45 56.69 -44.98
CA LYS A 239 -11.77 57.34 -44.83
C LYS A 239 -12.22 58.18 -46.03
N ASN A 240 -11.40 58.32 -47.08
CA ASN A 240 -11.67 59.21 -48.21
C ASN A 240 -12.06 58.51 -49.52
N ASP A 241 -12.39 57.21 -49.48
CA ASP A 241 -13.03 56.50 -50.60
C ASP A 241 -14.51 56.19 -50.31
#